data_AF-A0A842YED9-F1
#
_entry.id   AF-A0A842YED9-F1
#
_cell.length_a   1.000
_cell.length_b   1.000
_cell.length_c   1.000
_cell.angle_alpha   90.00
_cell.angle_beta   90.00
_cell.angle_gamma   90.00
#
_symmetry.space_group_name_H-M   'P 1'
#
loop_
_entity.id
_entity.type
_entity.pdbx_description
1 polymer ?
#
loop_
_entity_poly.entity_id
_entity_poly.type
_entity_poly.pdbx_seq_one_letter_code
_entity_poly.pdbx_strand_id
1 'polypeptide(L)'
;LRTDLSPSQMRIIGSGSITEITEKIILNKRKMREGKVQRIRDGDVLVEGLASSKSVAESIVRRQVTTTSGAVGIIRAPFGTRGVVSVEFDNLVKQDEVVQYERLVEEEYRFGS
;
A
#
# COMPACT_ATOMS: atom_id res chain seq x y z
N LEU A 1 -12.42 30.25 4.34
CA LEU A 1 -12.70 30.94 3.07
C LEU A 1 -11.42 30.87 2.23
N ARG A 2 -11.45 30.26 1.05
CA ARG A 2 -10.33 30.21 0.08
C ARG A 2 -10.21 31.57 -0.62
N THR A 3 -9.57 32.53 0.05
CA THR A 3 -9.37 33.89 -0.46
C THR A 3 -8.35 33.95 -1.60
N ASP A 4 -7.60 32.87 -1.80
CA ASP A 4 -6.66 32.65 -2.90
C ASP A 4 -7.34 32.42 -4.26
N LEU A 5 -8.63 32.02 -4.28
CA LEU A 5 -9.41 31.84 -5.51
C LEU A 5 -10.02 33.16 -6.00
N SER A 6 -10.38 33.26 -7.29
CA SER A 6 -10.97 34.48 -7.84
C SER A 6 -12.31 34.83 -7.18
N PRO A 7 -12.77 36.10 -7.22
CA PRO A 7 -14.05 36.51 -6.61
C PRO A 7 -15.28 35.87 -7.27
N SER A 8 -15.14 35.44 -8.52
CA SER A 8 -16.19 34.75 -9.28
C SER A 8 -16.31 33.26 -8.92
N GLN A 9 -15.34 32.70 -8.19
CA GLN A 9 -15.35 31.30 -7.77
C GLN A 9 -15.96 31.14 -6.37
N MET A 10 -16.54 29.97 -6.09
CA MET A 10 -17.02 29.63 -4.75
C MET A 10 -15.82 29.52 -3.79
N ARG A 11 -15.83 30.33 -2.72
CA ARG A 11 -14.70 30.44 -1.76
C ARG A 11 -14.95 29.76 -0.42
N ILE A 12 -16.19 29.38 -0.10
CA ILE A 12 -16.52 28.62 1.12
C ILE A 12 -16.51 27.14 0.73
N ILE A 13 -15.52 26.39 1.21
CA ILE A 13 -15.30 24.97 0.86
C ILE A 13 -15.79 23.99 1.93
N GLY A 14 -16.25 24.50 3.08
CA GLY A 14 -16.69 23.68 4.19
C GLY A 14 -17.14 24.53 5.38
N SER A 15 -17.91 23.88 6.26
CA SER A 15 -18.30 24.39 7.58
C SER A 15 -18.21 23.23 8.58
N GLY A 16 -18.04 23.52 9.85
CA GLY A 16 -17.92 22.50 10.89
C GLY A 16 -17.85 23.12 12.28
N SER A 17 -17.98 22.26 13.30
CA SER A 17 -17.81 22.61 14.71
C SER A 17 -16.51 22.01 15.23
N ILE A 18 -15.81 22.75 16.10
CA ILE A 18 -14.62 22.23 16.78
C ILE A 18 -15.07 21.17 17.78
N THR A 19 -14.62 19.93 17.60
CA THR A 19 -14.89 18.82 18.53
C THR A 19 -13.78 18.65 19.55
N GLU A 20 -12.53 18.88 19.15
CA GLU A 20 -11.35 18.67 19.98
C GLU A 20 -10.21 19.58 19.52
N ILE A 21 -9.36 20.02 20.46
CA ILE A 21 -8.12 20.74 20.19
C ILE A 21 -6.99 19.88 20.75
N THR A 22 -6.17 19.32 19.86
CA THR A 22 -5.01 18.49 20.23
C THR A 22 -3.75 19.05 19.59
N GLU A 23 -2.62 18.92 20.29
CA GLU A 23 -1.30 19.30 19.79
C GLU A 23 -0.78 18.31 18.73
N LYS A 24 -1.27 17.07 18.80
CA LYS A 24 -0.82 15.95 17.95
C LYS A 24 -1.99 15.11 17.48
N ILE A 25 -1.99 14.80 16.19
CA ILE A 25 -2.93 13.84 15.60
C ILE A 25 -2.13 12.73 14.94
N ILE A 26 -2.42 11.48 15.30
CA ILE A 26 -1.90 10.29 14.61
C ILE A 26 -2.97 9.86 13.61
N LEU A 27 -2.64 9.97 12.32
CA LEU A 27 -3.51 9.50 11.24
C LEU A 27 -2.90 8.27 10.59
N ASN A 28 -3.74 7.28 10.28
CA ASN A 28 -3.32 6.12 9.51
C ASN A 28 -3.59 6.35 8.02
N LYS A 29 -2.52 6.39 7.23
CA LYS A 29 -2.61 6.44 5.77
C LYS A 29 -2.47 5.05 5.18
N ARG A 30 -3.50 4.63 4.45
CA ARG A 30 -3.47 3.42 3.63
C ARG A 30 -2.49 3.60 2.48
N LYS A 31 -1.46 2.75 2.41
CA LYS A 31 -0.54 2.65 1.27
C LYS A 31 -0.69 1.28 0.62
N MET A 32 -0.90 1.30 -0.69
CA MET A 32 -1.01 0.11 -1.52
C MET A 32 0.17 0.06 -2.48
N ARG A 33 0.74 -1.13 -2.65
CA ARG A 33 1.68 -1.44 -3.73
C ARG A 33 1.07 -2.51 -4.60
N GLU A 34 1.22 -2.35 -5.90
CA GLU A 34 0.75 -3.31 -6.89
C GLU A 34 1.94 -4.00 -7.54
N GLY A 35 1.80 -5.31 -7.71
CA GLY A 35 2.75 -6.16 -8.38
C GLY A 35 2.03 -7.08 -9.36
N LYS A 36 2.81 -7.90 -10.05
CA LYS A 36 2.32 -8.81 -11.09
C LYS A 36 2.89 -10.20 -10.89
N VAL A 37 2.07 -11.23 -11.09
CA VAL A 37 2.53 -12.61 -11.15
C VAL A 37 3.42 -12.80 -12.38
N GLN A 38 4.71 -13.01 -12.15
CA GLN A 38 5.68 -13.24 -13.22
C GLN A 38 5.72 -14.72 -13.64
N ARG A 39 5.74 -15.62 -12.66
CA ARG A 39 5.87 -17.07 -12.90
C ARG A 39 5.25 -17.89 -11.77
N ILE A 40 4.53 -18.94 -12.14
CA ILE A 40 3.95 -19.93 -11.21
C ILE A 40 4.86 -21.18 -11.22
N ARG A 41 5.14 -21.72 -10.04
CA ARG A 41 5.89 -22.97 -9.81
C ARG A 41 5.06 -23.89 -8.94
N ASP A 42 5.50 -25.14 -8.78
CA ASP A 42 4.71 -26.19 -8.09
C ASP A 42 4.47 -25.93 -6.59
N GLY A 43 5.22 -25.01 -5.96
CA GLY A 43 5.04 -24.66 -4.54
C GLY A 43 5.00 -23.16 -4.23
N ASP A 44 5.40 -22.30 -5.16
CA ASP A 44 5.42 -20.86 -4.94
C ASP A 44 5.18 -20.07 -6.24
N VAL A 45 4.82 -18.80 -6.06
CA VAL A 45 4.54 -17.88 -7.16
C VAL A 45 5.49 -16.69 -7.06
N LEU A 46 6.20 -16.40 -8.14
CA LEU A 46 7.06 -15.24 -8.23
C LEU A 46 6.24 -14.02 -8.61
N VAL A 47 6.32 -12.98 -7.79
CA VAL A 47 5.64 -11.71 -7.97
C VAL A 47 6.67 -10.59 -8.09
N GLU A 48 6.56 -9.79 -9.14
CA GLU A 48 7.37 -8.59 -9.36
C GLU A 48 6.59 -7.31 -9.02
N GLY A 49 7.26 -6.19 -8.77
CA GLY A 49 6.64 -4.88 -8.55
C GLY A 49 6.26 -4.53 -7.11
N LEU A 50 6.20 -5.50 -6.20
CA LEU A 50 5.91 -5.25 -4.77
C LEU A 50 7.06 -4.57 -4.01
N ALA A 51 8.28 -4.73 -4.51
CA ALA A 51 9.50 -4.13 -3.97
C ALA A 51 10.42 -3.66 -5.11
N SER A 52 11.12 -2.54 -4.88
CA SER A 52 12.08 -1.98 -5.84
C SER A 52 13.49 -2.57 -5.74
N SER A 53 13.80 -3.25 -4.64
CA SER A 53 15.11 -3.84 -4.36
C SER A 53 14.97 -5.08 -3.48
N LYS A 54 16.05 -5.87 -3.40
CA LYS A 54 16.13 -7.02 -2.48
C LYS A 54 15.91 -6.61 -1.02
N SER A 55 16.51 -5.51 -0.56
CA SER A 55 16.35 -5.05 0.83
C SER A 55 14.90 -4.70 1.16
N VAL A 56 14.17 -4.10 0.21
CA VAL A 56 12.75 -3.81 0.37
C VAL A 56 11.94 -5.11 0.35
N ALA A 57 12.29 -6.07 -0.51
CA ALA A 57 11.65 -7.39 -0.56
C ALA A 57 11.83 -8.15 0.77
N GLU A 58 13.02 -8.10 1.38
CA GLU A 58 13.30 -8.68 2.70
C GLU A 58 12.44 -8.05 3.80
N SER A 59 12.20 -6.72 3.74
CA SER A 59 11.38 -6.01 4.74
C SER A 59 9.89 -6.40 4.73
N ILE A 60 9.40 -6.99 3.63
CA ILE A 60 7.99 -7.38 3.45
C ILE A 60 7.79 -8.90 3.54
N VAL A 61 8.82 -9.66 3.91
CA VAL A 61 8.69 -11.10 4.17
C VAL A 61 7.70 -11.34 5.33
N ARG A 62 6.93 -12.44 5.23
CA ARG A 62 5.80 -12.82 6.09
C ARG A 62 4.59 -11.87 6.06
N ARG A 63 4.58 -10.89 5.17
CA ARG A 63 3.40 -10.03 4.97
C ARG A 63 2.41 -10.69 4.02
N GLN A 64 1.15 -10.34 4.21
CA GLN A 64 0.04 -10.84 3.43
C GLN A 64 -0.18 -9.98 2.19
N VAL A 65 -0.56 -10.62 1.09
CA VAL A 65 -0.93 -9.99 -0.17
C VAL A 65 -2.22 -10.59 -0.69
N THR A 66 -2.93 -9.86 -1.54
CA THR A 66 -4.20 -10.29 -2.12
C THR A 66 -4.17 -10.11 -3.63
N THR A 67 -4.73 -11.06 -4.38
CA THR A 67 -4.92 -10.89 -5.82
C THR A 67 -6.26 -10.23 -6.13
N THR A 68 -6.42 -9.75 -7.37
CA THR A 68 -7.71 -9.25 -7.86
C THR A 68 -8.81 -10.33 -7.90
N SER A 69 -8.45 -11.61 -7.99
CA SER A 69 -9.39 -12.73 -7.89
C SER A 69 -9.79 -13.07 -6.44
N GLY A 70 -9.16 -12.45 -5.44
CA GLY A 70 -9.43 -12.69 -4.03
C GLY A 70 -8.58 -13.79 -3.40
N ALA A 71 -7.59 -14.34 -4.11
CA ALA A 71 -6.62 -15.25 -3.51
C ALA A 71 -5.74 -14.51 -2.52
N VAL A 72 -5.45 -15.15 -1.38
CA VAL A 72 -4.68 -14.58 -0.29
C VAL A 72 -3.35 -15.30 -0.22
N GLY A 73 -2.26 -14.53 -0.21
CA GLY A 73 -0.91 -15.08 -0.19
C GLY A 73 -0.04 -14.54 0.92
N ILE A 74 0.98 -15.30 1.30
CA ILE A 74 2.02 -14.90 2.24
C ILE A 74 3.36 -14.83 1.51
N ILE A 75 4.04 -13.69 1.63
CA ILE A 75 5.38 -13.51 1.08
C ILE A 75 6.37 -14.38 1.88
N ARG A 76 6.99 -15.37 1.25
CA ARG A 76 7.91 -16.31 1.90
C ARG A 76 9.35 -15.83 1.88
N ALA A 77 9.84 -15.40 0.72
CA ALA A 77 11.24 -15.03 0.55
C ALA A 77 11.44 -14.04 -0.61
N PRO A 78 12.50 -13.21 -0.58
CA PRO A 78 12.95 -12.47 -1.76
C PRO A 78 13.57 -13.42 -2.81
N PHE A 79 13.44 -13.08 -4.09
CA PHE A 79 14.04 -13.80 -5.20
C PHE A 79 14.94 -12.87 -6.03
N GLY A 80 16.24 -13.15 -6.05
CA GLY A 80 17.22 -12.35 -6.79
C GLY A 80 17.47 -10.95 -6.19
N THR A 81 17.89 -10.00 -7.05
CA THR A 81 18.28 -8.64 -6.64
C THR A 81 17.25 -7.57 -6.99
N ARG A 82 16.35 -7.85 -7.93
CA ARG A 82 15.38 -6.89 -8.52
C ARG A 82 14.10 -6.69 -7.71
N GLY A 83 14.07 -7.10 -6.44
CA GLY A 83 12.89 -6.97 -5.58
C GLY A 83 11.72 -7.90 -5.93
N VAL A 84 11.97 -8.98 -6.67
CA VAL A 84 10.98 -10.04 -6.88
C VAL A 84 10.80 -10.81 -5.57
N VAL A 85 9.58 -11.26 -5.29
CA VAL A 85 9.26 -12.05 -4.09
C VAL A 85 8.60 -13.37 -4.46
N SER A 86 8.88 -14.40 -3.68
CA SER A 86 8.19 -15.67 -3.66
C SER A 86 6.99 -15.57 -2.71
N VAL A 87 5.80 -15.86 -3.22
CA VAL A 87 4.54 -15.81 -2.50
C VAL A 87 3.86 -17.17 -2.59
N GLU A 88 3.39 -17.66 -1.45
CA GLU A 88 2.55 -18.85 -1.38
C GLU A 88 1.10 -18.40 -1.25
N PHE A 89 0.27 -18.75 -2.23
CA PHE A 89 -1.15 -18.42 -2.26
C PHE A 89 -2.00 -19.59 -1.80
N ASP A 90 -3.12 -19.29 -1.16
CA ASP A 90 -4.12 -20.28 -0.73
C ASP A 90 -4.92 -20.89 -1.88
N ASN A 91 -5.01 -20.18 -3.00
CA ASN A 91 -5.78 -20.55 -4.19
C ASN A 91 -4.94 -20.42 -5.46
N LEU A 92 -5.44 -21.03 -6.54
CA LEU A 92 -4.87 -20.90 -7.88
C LEU A 92 -4.89 -19.44 -8.32
N VAL A 93 -3.71 -18.93 -8.68
CA VAL A 93 -3.51 -17.61 -9.28
C VAL A 93 -3.14 -17.77 -10.75
N LYS A 94 -3.46 -16.75 -11.55
CA LYS A 94 -3.15 -16.75 -12.99
C LYS A 94 -1.81 -16.06 -13.25
N GLN A 95 -1.15 -16.46 -14.33
CA GLN A 95 -0.01 -15.71 -14.84
C GLN A 95 -0.46 -14.29 -15.17
N ASP A 96 0.42 -13.31 -14.94
CA ASP A 96 0.16 -11.89 -15.18
C ASP A 96 -0.92 -11.24 -14.29
N GLU A 97 -1.46 -11.96 -13.31
CA GLU A 97 -2.45 -11.44 -12.37
C GLU A 97 -1.87 -10.36 -11.46
N VAL A 98 -2.69 -9.36 -11.12
CA VAL A 98 -2.30 -8.25 -10.23
C VAL A 98 -2.36 -8.71 -8.77
N VAL A 99 -1.29 -8.42 -8.05
CA VAL A 99 -1.11 -8.71 -6.63
C VAL A 99 -1.00 -7.39 -5.87
N GLN A 100 -1.77 -7.23 -4.81
CA GLN A 100 -1.82 -6.03 -3.99
C GLN A 100 -1.23 -6.31 -2.61
N TYR A 101 -0.30 -5.45 -2.19
CA TYR A 101 0.22 -5.40 -0.84
C TYR A 101 -0.26 -4.11 -0.18
N GLU A 102 -1.05 -4.26 0.88
CA GLU A 102 -1.58 -3.14 1.66
C GLU A 102 -0.86 -3.00 3.00
N ARG A 103 -0.59 -1.75 3.40
CA ARG A 103 -0.18 -1.41 4.76
C ARG A 103 -0.73 -0.07 5.21
N LEU A 104 -0.95 0.05 6.51
CA LEU A 104 -1.19 1.33 7.17
C LEU A 104 0.15 1.95 7.56
N VAL A 105 0.30 3.24 7.32
CA VAL A 105 1.45 4.04 7.76
C VAL A 105 0.93 5.15 8.64
N GLU A 106 1.43 5.21 9.86
CA GLU A 106 1.15 6.32 10.78
C GLU A 106 1.83 7.59 10.27
N GLU A 107 1.06 8.66 10.16
CA GLU A 107 1.53 10.02 9.89
C GLU A 107 1.18 10.88 11.11
N GLU A 108 2.21 11.38 11.81
CA GLU A 108 2.07 12.31 12.93
C GLU A 108 2.00 13.74 12.39
N TYR A 109 0.91 14.43 12.69
CA TYR A 109 0.76 15.85 12.42
C TYR A 109 0.87 16.63 13.73
N ARG A 110 1.77 17.62 13.74
CA ARG A 110 1.89 18.60 14.83
C ARG A 110 1.32 19.93 14.37
N PHE A 111 0.52 20.54 15.23
CA PHE A 111 -0.09 21.85 14.97
C PHE A 111 0.43 22.86 15.99
N GLY A 112 0.93 23.99 15.51
CA GLY A 112 1.57 25.03 16.35
C GLY A 112 3.08 24.85 16.45
N SER A 113 3.81 25.89 16.06
CA SER A 113 5.24 26.11 16.30
C SER A 113 5.40 27.23 17.31
#